data_AF-A0A2M7ZU19-F1
#
_entry.id   AF-A0A2M7ZU19-F1
#
_cell.length_a   1.000
_cell.length_b   1.000
_cell.length_c   1.000
_cell.angle_alpha   90.00
_cell.angle_beta   90.00
_cell.angle_gamma   90.00
#
_symmetry.space_group_name_H-M   'P 1'
#
loop_
_entity.id
_entity.type
_entity.pdbx_description
1 polymer ?
#
loop_
_entity_poly.entity_id
_entity_poly.type
_entity_poly.pdbx_seq_one_letter_code
_entity_poly.pdbx_strand_id
1 'polypeptide(L)'
;LSDEEISKYAKYIPWTDAENLPKVAELFPESRSLNFKVEPWKSIVDTAVKIANFPRHLSIHPSGILITPKPITNYTALEYAKNKGLGLIITQPDMYGVEDLGLIKIDLLSQRSLAVLRDTMDKLNSHRSEDEI
;
A
#
# COMPACT_ATOMS: atom_id res chain seq x y z
N LEU A 1 -8.39 9.10 25.69
CA LEU A 1 -7.48 7.97 25.94
C LEU A 1 -6.07 8.51 26.00
N SER A 2 -5.23 8.04 26.93
CA SER A 2 -3.80 8.39 26.93
C SER A 2 -3.05 7.54 25.90
N ASP A 3 -1.87 8.00 25.47
CA ASP A 3 -1.02 7.24 24.54
C ASP A 3 -0.60 5.88 25.11
N GLU A 4 -0.40 5.80 26.44
CA GLU A 4 -0.09 4.56 27.14
C GLU A 4 -1.26 3.56 27.04
N GLU A 5 -2.49 4.03 27.22
CA GLU A 5 -3.68 3.19 27.11
C GLU A 5 -3.91 2.70 25.67
N ILE A 6 -3.72 3.58 24.68
CA ILE A 6 -3.79 3.20 23.26
C ILE A 6 -2.72 2.16 22.92
N SER A 7 -1.49 2.38 23.37
CA SER A 7 -0.35 1.49 23.12
C SER A 7 -0.58 0.10 23.71
N LYS A 8 -1.21 0.02 24.88
CA LYS A 8 -1.60 -1.26 25.49
C LYS A 8 -2.52 -2.09 24.60
N TYR A 9 -3.43 -1.46 23.87
CA TYR A 9 -4.31 -2.18 22.94
C TYR A 9 -3.61 -2.45 21.60
N ALA A 10 -3.06 -1.42 20.96
CA ALA A 10 -2.49 -1.50 19.62
C ALA A 10 -1.39 -2.56 19.50
N LYS A 11 -0.59 -2.78 20.56
CA LYS A 11 0.50 -3.76 20.59
C LYS A 11 0.03 -5.22 20.48
N TYR A 12 -1.16 -5.53 20.97
CA TYR A 12 -1.68 -6.91 21.04
C TYR A 12 -2.81 -7.16 20.04
N ILE A 13 -3.12 -6.20 19.17
CA ILE A 13 -4.02 -6.41 18.04
C ILE A 13 -3.18 -6.98 16.87
N PRO A 14 -3.42 -8.23 16.44
CA PRO A 14 -2.72 -8.82 15.31
C PRO A 14 -3.22 -8.24 13.99
N TRP A 15 -2.50 -8.54 12.91
CA TRP A 15 -2.93 -8.16 11.56
C TRP A 15 -4.20 -8.95 11.18
N THR A 16 -5.34 -8.28 11.20
CA THR A 16 -6.66 -8.87 10.93
C THR A 16 -7.65 -7.80 10.49
N ASP A 17 -8.75 -8.22 9.86
CA ASP A 17 -9.83 -7.33 9.47
C ASP A 17 -10.55 -6.74 10.69
N ALA A 18 -11.01 -5.50 10.57
CA ALA A 18 -11.69 -4.81 11.67
C ALA A 18 -12.93 -5.57 12.18
N GLU A 19 -13.61 -6.33 11.31
CA GLU A 19 -14.76 -7.18 11.66
C GLU A 19 -14.43 -8.24 12.73
N ASN A 20 -13.16 -8.63 12.85
CA ASN A 20 -12.70 -9.59 13.85
C ASN A 20 -12.41 -8.96 15.21
N LEU A 21 -12.30 -7.63 15.31
CA LEU A 21 -11.98 -6.93 16.56
C LEU A 21 -12.89 -7.34 17.73
N PRO A 22 -14.23 -7.45 17.59
CA PRO A 22 -15.11 -7.88 18.68
C PRO A 22 -14.79 -9.27 19.25
N LYS A 23 -14.13 -10.14 18.47
CA LYS A 23 -13.80 -11.53 18.81
C LYS A 23 -12.29 -11.79 18.86
N VAL A 24 -11.45 -10.76 18.78
CA VAL A 24 -10.00 -10.94 18.63
C VAL A 24 -9.38 -11.74 19.78
N ALA A 25 -9.89 -11.57 21.00
CA ALA A 25 -9.43 -12.27 22.19
C ALA A 25 -9.73 -13.78 22.17
N GLU A 26 -10.74 -14.19 21.40
CA GLU A 26 -11.11 -15.59 21.18
C GLU A 26 -10.26 -16.21 20.06
N LEU A 27 -9.95 -15.42 19.03
CA LEU A 27 -9.21 -15.85 17.84
C LEU A 27 -7.70 -15.94 18.07
N PHE A 28 -7.14 -15.04 18.87
CA PHE A 28 -5.69 -14.88 19.02
C PHE A 28 -5.25 -14.93 20.49
N PRO A 29 -4.35 -15.86 20.87
CA PRO A 29 -3.85 -15.99 22.24
C PRO A 29 -3.22 -14.70 22.80
N GLU A 30 -2.49 -13.95 21.97
CA GLU A 30 -1.83 -12.70 22.34
C GLU A 30 -2.81 -11.58 22.67
N SER A 31 -4.04 -11.64 22.16
CA SER A 31 -5.08 -10.63 22.36
C SER A 31 -6.03 -10.94 23.51
N ARG A 32 -5.85 -12.05 24.24
CA ARG A 32 -6.74 -12.49 25.33
C ARG A 32 -6.90 -11.46 26.45
N SER A 33 -5.91 -10.60 26.63
CA SER A 33 -5.92 -9.53 27.64
C SER A 33 -6.74 -8.30 27.23
N LEU A 34 -7.13 -8.20 25.95
CA LEU A 34 -7.88 -7.07 25.41
C LEU A 34 -9.37 -7.24 25.69
N ASN A 35 -10.01 -6.15 26.13
CA ASN A 35 -11.44 -6.15 26.40
C ASN A 35 -12.15 -4.99 25.67
N PHE A 36 -12.71 -5.30 24.51
CA PHE A 36 -13.46 -4.34 23.71
C PHE A 36 -14.94 -4.21 24.11
N LYS A 37 -15.39 -4.82 25.22
CA LYS A 37 -16.80 -4.75 25.66
C LYS A 37 -17.07 -3.58 26.62
N VAL A 38 -16.03 -2.84 27.01
CA VAL A 38 -16.09 -1.73 27.97
C VAL A 38 -15.79 -0.39 27.28
N GLU A 39 -16.41 0.70 27.73
CA GLU A 39 -16.15 2.03 27.20
C GLU A 39 -14.74 2.54 27.59
N PRO A 40 -14.09 3.34 26.72
CA PRO A 40 -14.56 3.81 25.41
C PRO A 40 -14.28 2.83 24.25
N TRP A 41 -13.62 1.70 24.53
CA TRP A 41 -13.15 0.74 23.53
C TRP A 41 -14.27 0.05 22.76
N LYS A 42 -15.42 -0.18 23.41
CA LYS A 42 -16.63 -0.66 22.76
C LYS A 42 -17.06 0.27 21.62
N SER A 43 -17.28 1.55 21.92
CA SER A 43 -17.67 2.54 20.91
C SER A 43 -16.63 2.70 19.79
N ILE A 44 -15.34 2.59 20.14
CA ILE A 44 -14.23 2.66 19.18
C ILE A 44 -14.28 1.47 18.21
N VAL A 45 -14.43 0.24 18.70
CA VAL A 45 -14.51 -0.95 17.85
C VAL A 45 -15.77 -0.93 16.99
N ASP A 46 -16.92 -0.58 17.58
CA ASP A 46 -18.19 -0.47 16.83
C ASP A 46 -18.07 0.55 15.68
N THR A 47 -17.33 1.64 15.88
CA THR A 47 -17.06 2.62 14.83
C THR A 47 -16.05 2.10 13.82
N ALA A 48 -14.96 1.47 14.28
CA ALA A 48 -13.91 0.91 13.42
C ALA A 48 -14.47 -0.11 12.43
N VAL A 49 -15.34 -1.02 12.89
CA VAL A 49 -16.01 -2.01 12.04
C VAL A 49 -16.84 -1.33 10.94
N LYS A 50 -17.58 -0.27 11.27
CA LYS A 50 -18.41 0.46 10.29
C LYS A 50 -17.60 1.17 9.20
N ILE A 51 -16.36 1.56 9.48
CA ILE A 51 -15.51 2.31 8.55
C ILE A 51 -14.37 1.48 7.95
N ALA A 52 -14.30 0.18 8.23
CA ALA A 52 -13.16 -0.69 7.91
C ALA A 52 -12.71 -0.62 6.45
N ASN A 53 -13.67 -0.53 5.53
CA ASN A 53 -13.45 -0.54 4.08
C ASN A 53 -13.66 0.84 3.44
N PHE A 54 -13.71 1.91 4.24
CA PHE A 54 -13.81 3.26 3.69
C PHE A 54 -12.46 3.70 3.12
N PRO A 55 -12.43 4.34 1.93
CA PRO A 55 -11.21 4.91 1.37
C PRO A 55 -10.60 5.94 2.34
N ARG A 56 -9.30 5.82 2.63
CA ARG A 56 -8.59 6.72 3.56
C ARG A 56 -7.87 7.86 2.84
N HIS A 57 -7.08 7.53 1.82
CA HIS A 57 -6.34 8.50 1.02
C HIS A 57 -6.13 7.95 -0.39
N LEU A 58 -6.00 8.86 -1.35
CA LEU A 58 -5.54 8.52 -2.69
C LEU A 58 -4.06 8.21 -2.62
N SER A 59 -3.69 7.02 -3.08
CA SER A 59 -2.29 6.59 -3.23
C SER A 59 -2.05 6.21 -4.69
N ILE A 60 -0.78 6.21 -5.08
CA ILE A 60 -0.36 5.90 -6.45
C ILE A 60 0.21 4.48 -6.44
N HIS A 61 -0.20 3.66 -7.40
CA HIS A 61 0.49 2.41 -7.67
C HIS A 61 1.85 2.73 -8.32
N PRO A 62 2.99 2.54 -7.63
CA PRO A 62 4.27 3.12 -8.04
C PRO A 62 4.86 2.54 -9.34
N SER A 63 4.27 1.47 -9.87
CA SER A 63 4.75 0.75 -11.05
C SER A 63 3.76 0.73 -12.22
N GLY A 64 2.50 1.12 -12.01
CA GLY A 64 1.46 0.96 -13.03
C GLY A 64 1.53 2.04 -14.10
N ILE A 65 1.68 1.63 -15.35
CA ILE A 65 1.56 2.49 -16.53
C ILE A 65 0.42 1.98 -17.39
N LEU A 66 -0.41 2.90 -17.88
CA LEU A 66 -1.50 2.61 -18.80
C LEU A 66 -1.14 3.04 -20.22
N ILE A 67 -1.37 2.15 -21.17
CA ILE A 67 -1.18 2.43 -22.59
C ILE A 67 -2.53 2.24 -23.29
N THR A 68 -2.97 3.27 -24.00
CA THR A 68 -4.29 3.29 -24.65
C THR A 68 -4.16 3.74 -26.11
N PRO A 69 -5.03 3.27 -27.02
CA PRO A 69 -4.92 3.57 -28.46
C PRO A 69 -5.47 4.96 -28.84
N LYS A 70 -6.13 5.66 -27.90
CA LYS A 70 -6.66 7.02 -28.03
C LYS A 70 -6.29 7.79 -26.75
N PRO A 71 -6.47 9.12 -26.67
CA PRO A 71 -6.21 9.84 -25.43
C PRO A 71 -6.88 9.18 -24.22
N ILE A 72 -6.14 9.00 -23.12
CA ILE A 72 -6.60 8.29 -21.91
C ILE A 72 -7.89 8.90 -21.32
N THR A 73 -8.09 10.20 -21.52
CA THR A 73 -9.30 10.95 -21.11
C THR A 73 -10.57 10.48 -21.81
N ASN A 74 -10.47 9.71 -22.89
CA ASN A 74 -11.62 9.07 -23.54
C ASN A 74 -12.13 7.85 -22.76
N TYR A 75 -11.34 7.32 -21.82
CA TYR A 75 -11.64 6.09 -21.08
C TYR A 75 -11.86 6.35 -19.59
N THR A 76 -11.13 7.29 -18.99
CA THR A 76 -11.25 7.60 -17.56
C THR A 76 -10.83 9.02 -17.23
N ALA A 77 -11.36 9.55 -16.13
CA ALA A 77 -10.88 10.78 -15.52
C ALA A 77 -9.45 10.61 -14.97
N LEU A 78 -8.71 11.71 -14.99
CA LEU A 78 -7.35 11.82 -14.48
C LEU A 78 -7.30 12.78 -13.29
N GLU A 79 -6.25 12.64 -12.48
CA GLU A 79 -5.92 13.55 -11.40
C GLU A 79 -4.41 13.77 -11.32
N TYR A 80 -3.99 14.92 -10.81
CA TYR A 80 -2.60 15.09 -10.39
C TYR A 80 -2.36 14.34 -9.08
N ALA A 81 -1.35 13.48 -9.10
CA ALA A 81 -0.83 12.88 -7.90
C ALA A 81 -0.53 13.95 -6.84
N LYS A 82 -0.95 13.71 -5.59
CA LYS A 82 -0.66 14.60 -4.45
C LYS A 82 0.82 14.62 -4.03
N ASN A 83 1.71 13.97 -4.79
CA ASN A 83 3.13 13.94 -4.48
C ASN A 83 3.78 15.32 -4.78
N LYS A 84 4.42 15.90 -3.76
CA LYS A 84 5.05 17.23 -3.85
C LYS A 84 6.23 17.20 -4.82
N GLY A 85 5.99 17.51 -6.10
CA GLY A 85 7.03 17.97 -7.02
C GLY A 85 7.28 17.16 -8.29
N LEU A 86 6.67 15.98 -8.48
CA LEU A 86 6.90 15.17 -9.68
C LEU A 86 5.88 15.41 -10.80
N GLY A 87 4.74 16.05 -10.50
CA GLY A 87 3.72 16.39 -11.51
C GLY A 87 3.10 15.18 -12.20
N LEU A 88 3.07 14.01 -11.52
CA LEU A 88 2.55 12.78 -12.11
C LEU A 88 1.04 12.88 -12.32
N ILE A 89 0.59 12.40 -13.48
CA ILE A 89 -0.82 12.28 -13.82
C ILE A 89 -1.22 10.82 -13.60
N ILE A 90 -2.28 10.62 -12.83
CA ILE A 90 -2.80 9.29 -12.47
C ILE A 90 -4.26 9.16 -12.90
N THR A 91 -4.74 7.93 -13.04
CA THR A 91 -6.18 7.66 -13.19
C THR A 91 -6.88 7.75 -11.85
N GLN A 92 -8.14 8.16 -11.86
CA GLN A 92 -8.97 8.15 -10.65
C GLN A 92 -9.40 6.74 -10.21
N PRO A 93 -9.79 5.82 -11.13
CA PRO A 93 -9.97 4.42 -10.78
C PRO A 93 -8.65 3.78 -10.38
N ASP A 94 -8.73 2.85 -9.42
CA ASP A 94 -7.62 2.02 -9.00
C ASP A 94 -7.32 0.91 -10.03
N MET A 95 -6.42 -0.01 -9.68
CA MET A 95 -6.02 -1.10 -10.56
C MET A 95 -7.21 -1.93 -11.05
N TYR A 96 -8.15 -2.26 -10.17
CA TYR A 96 -9.32 -3.08 -10.51
C TYR A 96 -10.29 -2.30 -11.40
N GLY A 97 -10.56 -1.04 -11.06
CA GLY A 97 -11.41 -0.19 -11.90
C GLY A 97 -10.84 0.04 -13.30
N VAL A 98 -9.52 0.10 -13.45
CA VAL A 98 -8.85 0.19 -14.76
C VAL A 98 -8.97 -1.13 -15.54
N GLU A 99 -8.85 -2.28 -14.86
CA GLU A 99 -9.03 -3.60 -15.48
C GLU A 99 -10.48 -3.80 -15.95
N ASP A 100 -11.47 -3.37 -15.17
CA ASP A 100 -12.89 -3.40 -15.53
C ASP A 100 -13.21 -2.53 -16.76
N LEU A 101 -12.45 -1.46 -16.99
CA LEU A 101 -12.52 -0.64 -18.20
C LEU A 101 -11.87 -1.30 -19.43
N GLY A 102 -11.25 -2.48 -19.26
CA GLY A 102 -10.57 -3.21 -20.34
C GLY A 102 -9.27 -2.55 -20.79
N LEU A 103 -8.66 -1.71 -19.95
CA LEU A 103 -7.42 -1.01 -20.29
C LEU A 103 -6.20 -1.88 -20.04
N ILE A 104 -5.20 -1.76 -20.91
CA ILE A 104 -3.94 -2.47 -20.75
C ILE A 104 -3.07 -1.72 -19.74
N LYS A 105 -2.70 -2.45 -18.68
CA LYS A 105 -1.75 -2.04 -17.65
C LYS A 105 -0.43 -2.77 -17.83
N ILE A 106 0.67 -2.04 -17.68
CA ILE A 106 2.03 -2.58 -17.63
C ILE A 106 2.66 -2.15 -16.31
N ASP A 107 3.22 -3.09 -15.57
CA ASP A 107 3.96 -2.81 -14.35
C ASP A 107 5.47 -2.65 -14.63
N LEU A 108 6.00 -1.44 -14.43
CA LEU A 108 7.43 -1.18 -14.39
C LEU A 108 7.94 -1.29 -12.96
N LEU A 109 8.52 -2.46 -12.65
CA LEU A 109 9.04 -2.74 -11.32
C LEU A 109 10.49 -2.25 -11.19
N SER A 110 10.74 -1.39 -10.20
CA SER A 110 12.11 -1.02 -9.81
C SER A 110 12.59 -1.97 -8.71
N GLN A 111 13.26 -3.05 -9.12
CA GLN A 111 13.81 -4.01 -8.18
C GLN A 111 15.26 -3.64 -7.83
N ARG A 112 15.52 -3.36 -6.54
CA ARG A 112 16.83 -2.89 -6.07
C ARG A 112 17.96 -3.91 -6.34
N SER A 113 17.65 -5.21 -6.30
CA SER A 113 18.66 -6.25 -6.59
C SER A 113 19.19 -6.18 -8.03
N LEU A 114 18.40 -5.74 -9.00
CA LEU A 114 18.87 -5.56 -10.39
C LEU A 114 19.89 -4.42 -10.49
N ALA A 115 19.69 -3.34 -9.73
CA ALA A 115 20.68 -2.26 -9.65
C ALA A 115 21.99 -2.75 -9.03
N VAL A 116 21.92 -3.55 -7.96
CA VAL A 116 23.10 -4.17 -7.36
C VAL A 116 23.84 -5.04 -8.37
N LEU A 117 23.13 -5.89 -9.12
CA LEU A 117 23.74 -6.75 -10.15
C LEU A 117 24.43 -5.93 -11.24
N ARG A 118 23.78 -4.87 -11.74
CA ARG A 118 24.38 -3.96 -12.72
C ARG A 118 25.68 -3.37 -12.17
N ASP A 119 25.64 -2.78 -10.97
CA ASP A 119 26.80 -2.12 -10.37
C ASP A 119 27.94 -3.13 -10.08
N THR A 120 27.61 -4.39 -9.78
CA THR A 120 28.60 -5.47 -9.68
C THR A 120 29.24 -5.79 -11.03
N MET A 121 28.45 -5.93 -12.09
CA MET A 121 28.96 -6.22 -13.44
C MET A 121 29.83 -5.08 -13.98
N ASP A 122 29.44 -3.83 -13.74
CA ASP A 122 30.20 -2.65 -14.16
C ASP A 122 31.60 -2.63 -13.52
N LYS A 123 31.69 -2.97 -12.23
CA LYS A 123 32.99 -3.08 -11.52
C LYS A 123 33.85 -4.23 -12.05
N LEU A 124 33.27 -5.39 -12.33
CA LEU A 124 34.03 -6.52 -12.89
C LEU A 124 34.59 -6.20 -14.27
N ASN A 125 33.80 -5.53 -15.11
CA ASN A 125 34.22 -5.12 -16.45
C ASN A 125 35.30 -4.05 -16.40
N SER A 126 35.22 -3.09 -15.45
CA SER A 126 36.24 -2.05 -15.32
C SER A 126 37.61 -2.60 -14.90
N HIS A 127 37.64 -3.63 -14.05
CA HIS A 127 38.89 -4.28 -13.63
C HIS A 127 39.52 -5.10 -14.78
N ARG A 128 38.71 -5.82 -15.58
CA ARG A 128 39.23 -6.57 -16.74
C ARG A 128 39.89 -5.69 -17.79
N SER A 129 39.41 -4.46 -17.98
CA SER A 129 40.03 -3.50 -18.90
C SER A 129 41.34 -2.89 -18.40
N GLU A 130 41.63 -2.95 -17.09
CA GLU A 130 42.91 -2.49 -16.51
C GLU A 130 44.00 -3.56 -16.59
N ASP A 131 43.64 -4.86 -16.55
CA ASP A 131 44.58 -5.98 -16.65
C ASP A 131 45.02 -6.32 -18.09
N GLU A 132 44.32 -5.80 -19.11
CA GLU A 132 44.63 -6.01 -20.55
C GLU A 132 45.51 -4.89 -21.16
N ILE A 133 46.01 -3.95 -20.35
CA ILE A 133 46.93 -2.85 -20.73
C ILE A 133 48.30 -3.06 -20.07
#